data_AF-A0A845R593-F1
#
_entry.id   AF-A0A845R593-F1
#
_cell.length_a   1.000
_cell.length_b   1.000
_cell.length_c   1.000
_cell.angle_alpha   90.00
_cell.angle_beta   90.00
_cell.angle_gamma   90.00
#
_symmetry.space_group_name_H-M   'P 1'
#
loop_
_entity.id
_entity.type
_entity.pdbx_description
1 polymer ?
#
loop_
_entity_poly.entity_id
_entity_poly.type
_entity_poly.pdbx_seq_one_letter_code
_entity_poly.pdbx_strand_id
1 'polypeptide(L)'
;MTDLTPVINAFIALVAALITAFVIPWIKRNTSAKDREELLKWVEIAVMAAQQLHYQLDGEERKKYVLDFLAQKGYDVESEEIENAIEAAVLKLHQEMEEKK
;
A
#
# COMPACT_ATOMS: atom_id res chain seq x y z
N MET A 1 -28.38 19.28 46.40
CA MET A 1 -28.26 19.18 44.93
C MET A 1 -27.13 18.21 44.66
N THR A 2 -27.38 17.14 43.91
CA THR A 2 -26.33 16.16 43.61
C THR A 2 -25.43 16.72 42.52
N ASP A 3 -24.14 16.82 42.78
CA ASP A 3 -23.16 17.23 41.77
C ASP A 3 -22.88 16.08 40.81
N LEU A 4 -23.33 16.21 39.56
CA LEU A 4 -23.19 15.20 38.52
C LEU A 4 -21.89 15.34 37.73
N THR A 5 -21.12 16.41 37.96
CA THR A 5 -19.87 16.70 37.25
C THR A 5 -18.89 15.53 37.26
N PRO A 6 -18.68 14.80 38.38
CA PRO A 6 -17.78 13.64 38.39
C PRO A 6 -18.23 12.50 37.47
N VAL A 7 -19.54 12.26 37.38
CA VAL A 7 -20.11 11.19 36.54
C VAL A 7 -19.97 11.54 35.06
N ILE A 8 -20.25 12.80 34.70
CA ILE A 8 -20.09 13.29 33.33
C ILE A 8 -18.61 13.20 32.91
N ASN A 9 -17.68 13.60 33.78
CA ASN A 9 -16.26 13.50 33.50
C ASN A 9 -15.79 12.05 33.32
N ALA A 10 -16.26 11.14 34.18
CA ALA A 10 -15.96 9.71 34.06
C ALA A 10 -16.50 9.13 32.73
N PHE A 11 -17.70 9.54 32.32
CA PHE A 11 -18.27 9.13 31.03
C PHE A 11 -17.45 9.65 29.84
N ILE A 12 -17.07 10.93 29.84
CA ILE A 12 -16.22 11.52 28.79
C ILE A 12 -14.86 10.81 28.73
N ALA A 13 -14.24 10.56 29.88
CA ALA A 13 -12.97 9.85 29.97
C ALA A 13 -13.08 8.42 29.42
N LEU A 14 -14.18 7.73 29.72
CA LEU A 14 -14.45 6.39 29.18
C LEU A 14 -14.60 6.43 27.65
N VAL A 15 -15.36 7.37 27.09
CA VAL A 15 -15.51 7.51 25.63
C VAL A 15 -14.16 7.81 24.96
N ALA A 16 -13.37 8.73 25.52
CA ALA A 16 -12.03 9.05 25.01
C ALA A 16 -11.09 7.82 25.05
N ALA A 17 -11.16 7.04 26.13
CA ALA A 17 -10.40 5.80 26.26
C ALA A 17 -10.82 4.76 25.20
N LEU A 18 -12.13 4.59 24.95
CA LEU A 18 -12.64 3.68 23.92
C LEU A 18 -12.22 4.12 22.51
N ILE A 19 -12.32 5.40 22.17
CA ILE A 19 -11.86 5.92 20.86
C ILE A 19 -10.37 5.65 20.67
N THR A 20 -9.57 5.92 21.71
CA THR A 20 -8.11 5.73 21.67
C THR A 20 -7.73 4.26 21.55
N ALA A 21 -8.39 3.38 22.31
CA ALA A 21 -8.07 1.95 22.34
C ALA A 21 -8.57 1.19 21.10
N PHE A 22 -9.68 1.61 20.49
CA PHE A 22 -10.33 0.83 19.43
C PHE A 22 -10.39 1.56 18.08
N VAL A 23 -10.86 2.81 18.06
CA VAL A 23 -11.13 3.53 16.80
C VAL A 23 -9.83 3.95 16.11
N ILE A 24 -8.89 4.55 16.84
CA ILE A 24 -7.62 5.01 16.26
C ILE A 24 -6.82 3.84 15.66
N PRO A 25 -6.59 2.70 16.36
CA PRO A 25 -5.89 1.56 15.78
C PRO A 25 -6.63 0.97 14.57
N TRP A 26 -7.97 0.91 14.61
CA TRP A 26 -8.77 0.41 13.50
C TRP A 26 -8.60 1.26 12.24
N ILE A 27 -8.66 2.59 12.36
CA ILE A 27 -8.43 3.51 11.23
C ILE A 27 -7.02 3.33 10.67
N LYS A 28 -5.98 3.33 11.53
CA LYS A 28 -4.59 3.14 11.08
C LYS A 28 -4.41 1.84 10.30
N ARG A 29 -4.89 0.72 10.85
CA ARG A 29 -4.81 -0.59 10.16
C ARG A 29 -5.53 -0.57 8.82
N ASN A 30 -6.71 0.04 8.77
CA ASN A 30 -7.50 0.14 7.55
C ASN A 30 -6.84 1.04 6.49
N THR A 31 -6.23 2.15 6.89
CA THR A 31 -5.46 3.02 6.00
C THR A 31 -4.24 2.26 5.46
N SER A 32 -3.41 1.66 6.33
CA SER A 32 -2.24 0.89 5.88
C SER A 32 -2.58 -0.27 4.94
N ALA A 33 -3.72 -0.94 5.16
CA ALA A 33 -4.18 -2.00 4.26
C ALA A 33 -4.54 -1.47 2.86
N LYS A 34 -5.22 -0.31 2.80
CA LYS A 34 -5.55 0.35 1.53
C LYS A 34 -4.32 0.88 0.82
N ASP A 35 -3.38 1.47 1.55
CA ASP A 35 -2.12 1.99 0.99
C ASP A 35 -1.32 0.85 0.34
N ARG A 36 -1.28 -0.33 0.99
CA ARG A 36 -0.64 -1.52 0.43
C ARG A 36 -1.37 -2.04 -0.80
N GLU A 37 -2.70 -2.09 -0.80
CA GLU A 37 -3.48 -2.51 -1.97
C GLU A 37 -3.24 -1.57 -3.16
N GLU A 38 -3.23 -0.26 -2.91
CA GLU A 38 -2.93 0.75 -3.92
C GLU A 38 -1.51 0.62 -4.47
N LEU A 39 -0.52 0.42 -3.59
CA LEU A 39 0.85 0.17 -3.99
C LEU A 39 0.95 -1.03 -4.94
N LEU A 40 0.40 -2.17 -4.56
CA LEU A 40 0.46 -3.39 -5.38
C LEU A 40 -0.21 -3.18 -6.74
N LYS A 41 -1.32 -2.44 -6.81
CA LYS A 41 -1.96 -2.07 -8.08
C LYS A 41 -1.07 -1.21 -8.95
N TRP A 42 -0.43 -0.17 -8.38
CA TRP A 42 0.46 0.69 -9.16
C TRP A 42 1.69 -0.06 -9.66
N VAL A 43 2.26 -0.96 -8.83
CA VAL A 43 3.36 -1.84 -9.24
C VAL A 43 2.95 -2.73 -10.41
N GLU A 44 1.79 -3.38 -10.33
CA GLU A 44 1.27 -4.24 -11.41
C GLU A 44 1.07 -3.44 -12.70
N ILE A 45 0.42 -2.27 -12.62
CA ILE A 45 0.24 -1.36 -13.75
C ILE A 45 1.57 -0.96 -14.35
N ALA A 46 2.55 -0.59 -13.52
CA ALA A 46 3.86 -0.15 -13.97
C ALA A 46 4.64 -1.27 -14.66
N VAL A 47 4.63 -2.48 -14.09
CA VAL A 47 5.30 -3.66 -14.67
C VAL A 47 4.68 -4.03 -16.01
N MET A 48 3.34 -4.06 -16.11
CA MET A 48 2.66 -4.33 -17.38
C MET A 48 2.94 -3.23 -18.42
N ALA A 49 2.93 -1.97 -18.00
CA ALA A 49 3.23 -0.84 -18.88
C ALA A 49 4.69 -0.89 -19.37
N ALA A 50 5.65 -1.20 -18.48
CA ALA A 50 7.05 -1.38 -18.83
C ALA A 50 7.22 -2.53 -19.84
N GLN A 51 6.59 -3.68 -19.59
CA GLN A 51 6.63 -4.80 -20.52
C GLN A 51 6.04 -4.45 -21.89
N GLN A 52 4.93 -3.71 -21.94
CA GLN A 52 4.27 -3.36 -23.19
C GLN A 52 5.03 -2.28 -24.00
N LEU A 53 5.46 -1.20 -23.34
CA LEU A 53 6.11 -0.06 -23.99
C LEU A 53 7.58 -0.33 -24.30
N HIS A 54 8.23 -1.17 -23.50
CA HIS A 54 9.66 -1.43 -23.54
C HIS A 54 9.98 -2.92 -23.67
N TYR A 55 9.17 -3.65 -24.45
CA TYR A 55 9.32 -5.11 -24.64
C TYR A 55 10.69 -5.51 -25.21
N GLN A 56 11.35 -4.60 -25.95
CA GLN A 56 12.66 -4.82 -26.56
C GLN A 56 13.83 -4.59 -25.59
N LEU A 57 13.60 -3.85 -24.51
CA LEU A 57 14.63 -3.58 -23.51
C LEU A 57 14.86 -4.81 -22.65
N ASP A 58 15.99 -4.86 -21.95
CA ASP A 58 16.22 -5.91 -20.97
C ASP A 58 15.37 -5.69 -19.69
N GLY A 59 15.42 -6.67 -18.78
CA GLY A 59 14.65 -6.61 -17.54
C GLY A 59 15.08 -5.47 -16.62
N GLU A 60 16.36 -5.11 -16.63
CA GLU A 60 16.94 -4.10 -15.72
C GLU A 60 16.50 -2.69 -16.13
N GLU A 61 16.54 -2.38 -17.43
CA GLU A 61 16.06 -1.12 -17.98
C GLU A 61 14.55 -0.96 -17.81
N ARG A 62 13.77 -2.04 -18.00
CA ARG A 62 12.33 -2.03 -17.70
C ARG A 62 12.06 -1.77 -16.22
N LYS A 63 12.82 -2.39 -15.34
CA LYS A 63 12.69 -2.20 -13.90
C LYS A 63 12.99 -0.76 -13.48
N LYS A 64 13.98 -0.12 -14.11
CA LYS A 64 14.24 1.31 -13.89
C LYS A 64 13.02 2.18 -14.23
N TYR A 65 12.34 1.91 -15.34
CA TYR A 65 11.10 2.61 -15.68
C TYR A 65 10.01 2.41 -14.61
N VAL A 66 9.88 1.19 -14.08
CA VAL A 66 8.92 0.89 -12.99
C VAL A 66 9.27 1.68 -11.73
N LEU A 67 10.53 1.70 -11.33
CA LEU A 67 11.01 2.46 -10.17
C LEU A 67 10.76 3.97 -10.36
N ASP A 68 11.10 4.52 -11.52
CA ASP A 68 10.85 5.94 -11.82
C ASP A 68 9.35 6.29 -11.75
N PHE A 69 8.48 5.41 -12.24
CA PHE A 69 7.02 5.58 -12.14
C PHE A 69 6.55 5.57 -10.67
N LEU A 70 7.03 4.62 -9.86
CA LEU A 70 6.66 4.51 -8.44
C LEU A 70 7.21 5.69 -7.62
N ALA A 71 8.41 6.18 -7.93
CA ALA A 71 8.96 7.39 -7.33
C ALA A 71 8.10 8.61 -7.64
N GLN A 72 7.59 8.75 -8.87
CA GLN A 72 6.64 9.84 -9.23
C GLN A 72 5.31 9.76 -8.46
N LYS A 73 4.92 8.56 -8.00
CA LYS A 73 3.75 8.36 -7.12
C LYS A 73 4.05 8.66 -5.65
N GLY A 74 5.31 8.92 -5.30
CA GLY A 74 5.75 9.24 -3.95
C GLY A 74 6.12 8.02 -3.10
N TYR A 75 6.34 6.85 -3.72
CA TYR A 75 6.81 5.67 -2.99
C TYR A 75 8.31 5.71 -2.75
N ASP A 76 8.75 5.08 -1.65
CA ASP A 76 10.15 4.88 -1.33
C ASP A 76 10.70 3.68 -2.10
N VAL A 77 11.32 3.97 -3.24
CA VAL A 77 11.82 2.97 -4.19
C VAL A 77 13.12 2.28 -3.74
N GLU A 78 13.75 2.74 -2.67
CA GLU A 78 14.90 2.06 -2.07
C GLU A 78 14.47 0.95 -1.09
N SER A 79 13.17 0.85 -0.80
CA SER A 79 12.65 -0.15 0.14
C SER A 79 12.60 -1.56 -0.46
N GLU A 80 12.92 -2.55 0.37
CA GLU A 80 12.80 -3.97 0.03
C GLU A 80 11.35 -4.37 -0.30
N GLU A 81 10.36 -3.65 0.24
CA GLU A 81 8.95 -3.90 -0.04
C GLU A 81 8.58 -3.59 -1.49
N ILE A 82 9.07 -2.47 -2.05
CA ILE A 82 8.86 -2.12 -3.46
C ILE A 82 9.54 -3.13 -4.36
N GLU A 83 10.79 -3.47 -4.06
CA GLU A 83 11.56 -4.47 -4.80
C GLU A 83 10.81 -5.81 -4.89
N ASN A 84 10.38 -6.34 -3.74
CA ASN A 84 9.63 -7.59 -3.68
C ASN A 84 8.27 -7.51 -4.39
N ALA A 85 7.58 -6.37 -4.31
CA ALA A 85 6.33 -6.17 -5.03
C ALA A 85 6.54 -6.19 -6.55
N ILE A 86 7.61 -5.56 -7.05
CA ILE A 86 7.96 -5.53 -8.47
C ILE A 86 8.25 -6.96 -8.95
N GLU A 87 9.13 -7.68 -8.26
CA GLU A 87 9.50 -9.05 -8.65
C GLU A 87 8.28 -9.99 -8.63
N ALA A 88 7.39 -9.85 -7.64
CA ALA A 88 6.15 -10.61 -7.60
C ALA A 88 5.22 -10.31 -8.79
N ALA A 89 5.08 -9.03 -9.17
CA ALA A 89 4.28 -8.62 -10.32
C ALA A 89 4.90 -9.09 -11.65
N VAL A 90 6.23 -9.07 -11.77
CA VAL A 90 6.96 -9.60 -12.94
C VAL A 90 6.73 -11.10 -13.07
N LEU A 91 6.86 -11.85 -11.96
CA LEU A 91 6.60 -13.29 -11.95
C LEU A 91 5.16 -13.61 -12.37
N LYS A 92 4.18 -12.89 -11.82
CA LYS A 92 2.76 -13.04 -12.18
C LYS A 92 2.54 -12.79 -13.67
N LEU A 93 3.09 -11.69 -14.21
CA LEU A 93 3.00 -11.37 -15.63
C LEU A 93 3.61 -12.47 -16.51
N HIS A 94 4.75 -13.04 -16.10
CA HIS A 94 5.38 -14.13 -16.81
C HIS A 94 4.48 -15.38 -16.88
N GLN A 95 3.92 -15.79 -15.73
CA GLN A 95 2.98 -16.92 -15.64
C GLN A 95 1.77 -16.71 -16.56
N GLU A 96 1.16 -15.52 -16.54
CA GLU A 96 0.01 -15.20 -17.41
C GLU A 96 0.36 -15.21 -18.91
N MET A 97 1.60 -14.89 -19.28
CA MET A 97 2.06 -14.98 -20.67
C MET A 97 2.33 -16.43 -21.10
N GLU A 98 2.78 -17.29 -20.19
CA GLU A 98 3.00 -18.71 -20.48
C GLU A 98 1.67 -19.47 -20.61
N GLU A 99 0.69 -19.20 -19.75
CA GLU A 99 -0.63 -19.81 -19.80
C GLU A 99 -1.42 -19.48 -21.08
N LYS A 100 -1.09 -18.37 -21.74
CA LYS A 100 -1.75 -17.90 -22.98
C LYS A 100 -1.12 -18.45 -24.27
N LYS A 101 -0.03 -19.22 -24.18
CA LYS A 101 0.63 -19.86 -25.33
C LYS A 101 0.04 -21.23 -25.65
#